data_AF-A0A952XSL4-F1
#
_entry.id   AF-A0A952XSL4-F1
#
_cell.length_a   1.000
_cell.length_b   1.000
_cell.length_c   1.000
_cell.angle_alpha   90.00
_cell.angle_beta   90.00
_cell.angle_gamma   90.00
#
_symmetry.space_group_name_H-M   'P 1'
#
loop_
_entity.id
_entity.type
_entity.pdbx_description
1 polymer ?
#
loop_
_entity_poly.entity_id
_entity_poly.type
_entity_poly.pdbx_seq_one_letter_code
_entity_poly.pdbx_strand_id
1 'polypeptide(L)'
;MAKADTNSANGPAAADPKLILQLIETIQADLDRLRGLVEPQLGEFNPGDPRNKTCDGKLSDKGVECCYHMFDEGKSRYSVAREMKISFAAATHRFSAWLKAGGKERDRNTTIRLG
;
A
#
# COMPACT_ATOMS: atom_id res chain seq x y z
N MET A 1 69.32 39.00 -6.42
CA MET A 1 68.37 38.42 -5.45
C MET A 1 66.95 38.65 -5.98
N ALA A 2 66.38 37.65 -6.65
CA ALA A 2 65.00 37.69 -7.14
C ALA A 2 64.13 36.84 -6.20
N LYS A 3 62.99 37.40 -5.79
CA LYS A 3 61.98 36.75 -4.94
C LYS A 3 61.27 35.67 -5.75
N ALA A 4 61.13 34.48 -5.17
CA ALA A 4 60.26 33.43 -5.69
C ALA A 4 58.88 33.63 -5.05
N ASP A 5 57.92 34.06 -5.87
CA ASP A 5 56.50 34.11 -5.49
C ASP A 5 55.91 32.71 -5.65
N THR A 6 55.78 32.00 -4.53
CA THR A 6 54.97 30.78 -4.46
C THR A 6 53.51 31.16 -4.28
N ASN A 7 52.72 31.12 -5.34
CA ASN A 7 51.28 31.05 -5.19
C ASN A 7 50.69 30.06 -6.22
N SER A 8 50.55 28.82 -5.80
CA SER A 8 49.78 27.81 -6.51
C SER A 8 48.93 27.06 -5.48
N ALA A 9 47.79 27.65 -5.14
CA ALA A 9 46.72 26.99 -4.42
C ALA A 9 45.50 26.97 -5.35
N ASN A 10 45.39 25.92 -6.16
CA ASN A 10 44.16 25.61 -6.88
C ASN A 10 43.90 24.10 -6.77
N GLY A 11 43.42 23.68 -5.60
CA GLY A 11 42.79 22.39 -5.42
C GLY A 11 41.33 22.45 -5.89
N PRO A 12 40.71 21.32 -6.29
CA PRO A 12 39.33 21.32 -6.76
C PRO A 12 38.42 21.88 -5.66
N ALA A 13 37.64 22.91 -6.00
CA ALA A 13 36.68 23.53 -5.09
C ALA A 13 35.80 22.44 -4.48
N ALA A 14 35.91 22.24 -3.16
CA ALA A 14 35.08 21.29 -2.44
C ALA A 14 33.61 21.67 -2.69
N ALA A 15 32.84 20.73 -3.25
CA ALA A 15 31.43 20.93 -3.53
C ALA A 15 30.69 21.33 -2.24
N ASP A 16 29.84 22.36 -2.31
CA ASP A 16 29.10 22.90 -1.16
C ASP A 16 28.24 21.79 -0.52
N PRO A 17 28.52 21.38 0.73
CA PRO A 17 27.78 20.32 1.41
C PRO A 17 26.27 20.58 1.47
N LYS A 18 25.85 21.85 1.53
CA LYS A 18 24.43 22.21 1.58
C LYS A 18 23.71 21.86 0.28
N LEU A 19 24.34 22.15 -0.85
CA LEU A 19 23.78 21.83 -2.17
C LEU A 19 23.67 20.31 -2.38
N ILE A 20 24.65 19.56 -1.88
CA ILE A 20 24.63 18.09 -1.95
C ILE A 20 23.47 17.53 -1.13
N LEU A 21 23.26 18.03 0.10
CA LEU A 21 22.16 17.57 0.96
C LEU A 21 20.79 17.88 0.36
N GLN A 22 20.61 19.07 -0.22
CA GLN A 22 19.37 19.44 -0.92
C GLN A 22 19.09 18.54 -2.13
N LEU A 23 20.14 18.18 -2.88
CA LEU A 23 20.01 17.25 -4.00
C LEU A 23 19.60 15.86 -3.52
N ILE A 24 20.16 15.37 -2.41
CA ILE A 24 19.78 14.07 -1.81
C ILE A 24 18.30 14.08 -1.40
N GLU A 25 17.82 15.13 -0.73
CA GLU A 25 16.41 15.25 -0.33
C GLU A 25 15.47 15.22 -1.54
N THR A 26 15.83 15.91 -2.62
CA THR A 26 15.05 15.94 -3.85
C THR A 26 15.00 14.56 -4.51
N ILE A 27 16.15 13.90 -4.64
CA ILE A 27 16.25 12.55 -5.21
C ILE A 27 15.43 11.56 -4.38
N GLN A 28 15.47 11.65 -3.05
CA GLN A 28 14.70 10.76 -2.18
C GLN A 28 13.19 10.93 -2.40
N ALA A 29 12.72 12.18 -2.48
CA ALA A 29 11.30 12.46 -2.74
C ALA A 29 10.84 11.93 -4.12
N ASP A 30 11.68 12.06 -5.14
CA ASP A 30 11.38 11.54 -6.49
C ASP A 30 11.36 10.02 -6.50
N LEU A 31 12.30 9.36 -5.82
CA LEU A 31 12.31 7.91 -5.68
C LEU A 31 11.08 7.39 -4.94
N ASP A 32 10.63 8.07 -3.88
CA ASP A 32 9.42 7.71 -3.15
C ASP A 32 8.17 7.84 -4.03
N ARG A 33 8.12 8.88 -4.87
CA ARG A 33 7.04 9.08 -5.84
C ARG A 33 7.02 7.97 -6.90
N LEU A 34 8.17 7.64 -7.48
CA LEU A 34 8.30 6.57 -8.47
C LEU A 34 7.94 5.21 -7.85
N ARG A 35 8.36 4.98 -6.61
CA ARG A 35 8.00 3.79 -5.84
C ARG A 35 6.48 3.68 -5.71
N GLY A 36 5.77 4.76 -5.37
CA GLY A 36 4.31 4.77 -5.31
C GLY A 36 3.61 4.47 -6.64
N LEU A 37 4.26 4.67 -7.79
CA LEU A 37 3.71 4.35 -9.12
C LEU A 37 3.89 2.87 -9.52
N VAL A 38 4.93 2.21 -9.00
CA VAL A 38 5.36 0.88 -9.44
C VAL A 38 5.13 -0.18 -8.38
N GLU A 39 5.26 0.19 -7.10
CA GLU A 39 4.97 -0.72 -6.00
C GLU A 39 3.51 -1.15 -6.17
N PRO A 40 3.28 -2.45 -6.42
CA PRO A 40 1.92 -2.94 -6.45
C PRO A 40 1.32 -2.51 -5.12
N GLN A 41 0.15 -1.89 -5.15
CA GLN A 41 -0.68 -1.89 -3.96
C GLN A 41 -1.07 -3.36 -3.73
N LEU A 42 -0.13 -4.15 -3.21
CA LEU A 42 -0.35 -5.38 -2.49
C LEU A 42 -1.09 -4.95 -1.24
N GLY A 43 -2.31 -4.45 -1.44
CA GLY A 43 -3.30 -4.42 -0.41
C GLY A 43 -3.34 -5.84 0.11
N GLU A 44 -3.18 -5.95 1.42
CA GLU A 44 -3.31 -7.17 2.21
C GLU A 44 -4.52 -8.04 1.79
N PHE A 45 -5.47 -7.42 1.09
CA PHE A 45 -6.73 -7.93 0.55
C PHE A 45 -6.73 -8.01 -0.99
N ASN A 46 -6.02 -8.99 -1.56
CA ASN A 46 -6.16 -9.36 -2.97
C ASN A 46 -7.35 -10.34 -3.15
N PRO A 47 -8.43 -9.99 -3.90
CA PRO A 47 -9.60 -10.86 -4.07
C PRO A 47 -9.29 -12.21 -4.72
N GLY A 48 -8.25 -12.25 -5.57
CA GLY A 48 -7.80 -13.45 -6.26
C GLY A 48 -6.88 -14.36 -5.45
N ASP A 49 -6.51 -13.98 -4.22
CA ASP A 49 -5.63 -14.79 -3.36
C ASP A 49 -6.31 -16.11 -2.98
N PRO A 50 -5.71 -17.28 -3.32
CA PRO A 50 -6.24 -18.58 -2.91
C PRO A 50 -6.48 -18.71 -1.40
N ARG A 51 -5.71 -18.00 -0.57
CA ARG A 51 -5.82 -18.01 0.91
C ARG A 51 -7.10 -17.36 1.43
N ASN A 52 -7.86 -16.66 0.57
CA ASN A 52 -9.19 -16.16 0.91
C ASN A 52 -10.21 -17.29 1.10
N LYS A 53 -9.86 -18.53 0.72
CA LYS A 53 -10.73 -19.68 0.85
C LYS A 53 -10.04 -20.80 1.63
N THR A 54 -10.81 -21.50 2.46
CA THR A 54 -10.40 -22.76 3.07
C THR A 54 -10.36 -23.87 2.02
N CYS A 55 -9.76 -25.02 2.36
CA CYS A 55 -9.75 -26.20 1.48
C CYS A 55 -11.16 -26.64 1.03
N ASP A 56 -12.17 -26.36 1.84
CA ASP A 56 -13.58 -26.70 1.58
C ASP A 56 -14.31 -25.65 0.73
N GLY A 57 -13.59 -24.62 0.25
CA GLY A 57 -14.13 -23.56 -0.61
C GLY A 57 -14.92 -22.47 0.11
N LYS A 58 -15.03 -22.51 1.44
CA LYS A 58 -15.61 -21.42 2.25
C LYS A 58 -14.62 -20.26 2.37
N LEU A 59 -15.11 -19.05 2.64
CA LEU A 59 -14.22 -17.92 2.93
C LEU A 59 -13.48 -18.15 4.25
N SER A 60 -12.17 -17.92 4.24
CA SER A 60 -11.37 -17.75 5.47
C SER A 60 -11.64 -16.37 6.07
N ASP A 61 -11.16 -16.11 7.28
CA ASP A 61 -11.28 -14.78 7.91
C ASP A 61 -10.63 -13.69 7.04
N LYS A 62 -9.48 -14.01 6.43
CA LYS A 62 -8.84 -13.17 5.42
C LYS A 62 -9.76 -12.90 4.23
N GLY A 63 -10.46 -13.91 3.74
CA GLY A 63 -11.41 -13.76 2.64
C GLY A 63 -12.66 -12.95 3.01
N VAL A 64 -13.11 -13.03 4.27
CA VAL A 64 -14.20 -12.19 4.78
C VAL A 64 -13.76 -10.74 4.86
N GLU A 65 -12.60 -10.46 5.44
CA GLU A 65 -12.05 -9.10 5.48
C GLU A 65 -11.76 -8.56 4.07
N CYS A 66 -11.31 -9.40 3.14
CA CYS A 66 -11.16 -8.99 1.74
C CYS A 66 -12.49 -8.53 1.13
N CYS A 67 -13.60 -9.23 1.39
CA CYS A 67 -14.94 -8.75 0.99
C CYS A 67 -15.27 -7.40 1.62
N TYR A 68 -14.94 -7.20 2.90
CA TYR A 68 -15.26 -5.96 3.62
C TYR A 68 -14.45 -4.78 3.10
N HIS A 69 -13.16 -4.96 2.84
CA HIS A 69 -12.33 -3.94 2.19
C HIS A 69 -12.88 -3.52 0.83
N MET A 70 -13.34 -4.47 0.01
CA MET A 70 -13.99 -4.16 -1.25
C MET A 70 -15.27 -3.33 -1.06
N PHE A 71 -16.06 -3.59 -0.01
CA PHE A 71 -17.24 -2.77 0.30
C PHE A 71 -16.87 -1.40 0.86
N ASP A 72 -15.81 -1.30 1.64
CA ASP A 72 -15.26 -0.03 2.14
C ASP A 72 -14.82 0.87 0.96
N GLU A 73 -14.27 0.28 -0.11
CA GLU A 73 -13.97 0.92 -1.40
C GLU A 73 -15.22 1.28 -2.22
N GLY A 74 -16.41 0.88 -1.77
CA GLY A 74 -17.68 1.14 -2.44
C GLY A 74 -18.03 0.16 -3.56
N LYS A 75 -17.33 -0.98 -3.68
CA LYS A 75 -17.67 -1.99 -4.68
C LYS A 75 -19.03 -2.61 -4.42
N SER A 76 -19.74 -2.95 -5.48
CA SER A 76 -21.06 -3.58 -5.39
C SER A 76 -20.97 -5.05 -4.96
N ARG A 77 -22.07 -5.60 -4.44
CA ARG A 77 -22.22 -7.05 -4.19
C ARG A 77 -21.90 -7.90 -5.42
N TYR A 78 -22.23 -7.40 -6.61
CA TYR A 78 -21.95 -8.08 -7.87
C TYR A 78 -20.45 -8.10 -8.20
N SER A 79 -19.77 -6.96 -8.03
CA SER A 79 -18.31 -6.85 -8.21
C SER A 79 -17.57 -7.78 -7.24
N VAL A 80 -17.96 -7.77 -5.96
CA VAL A 80 -17.39 -8.67 -4.94
C VAL A 80 -17.60 -10.14 -5.31
N ALA A 81 -18.81 -10.54 -5.73
CA ALA A 81 -19.08 -11.91 -6.14
C ALA A 81 -18.16 -12.36 -7.30
N ARG A 82 -17.97 -11.50 -8.30
CA ARG A 82 -17.12 -11.79 -9.47
C ARG A 82 -15.64 -11.87 -9.11
N GLU A 83 -15.11 -10.90 -8.39
CA GLU A 83 -13.68 -10.80 -8.09
C GLU A 83 -13.25 -11.84 -7.05
N MET A 84 -14.06 -12.10 -6.01
CA MET A 84 -13.81 -13.15 -5.01
C MET A 84 -14.15 -14.57 -5.50
N LYS A 85 -14.77 -14.68 -6.69
CA LYS A 85 -15.27 -15.94 -7.26
C LYS A 85 -16.20 -16.68 -6.26
N ILE A 86 -17.16 -15.98 -5.70
CA ILE A 86 -18.18 -16.52 -4.79
C ILE A 86 -19.59 -16.30 -5.38
N SER A 87 -20.60 -17.00 -4.84
CA SER A 87 -21.98 -16.77 -5.29
C SER A 87 -22.45 -15.37 -4.90
N PHE A 88 -23.39 -14.81 -5.67
CA PHE A 88 -24.01 -13.53 -5.35
C PHE A 88 -24.74 -13.55 -3.99
N ALA A 89 -25.32 -14.71 -3.63
CA ALA A 89 -25.91 -14.92 -2.32
C ALA A 89 -24.87 -14.81 -1.20
N ALA A 90 -23.69 -15.41 -1.37
CA ALA A 90 -22.59 -15.29 -0.41
C ALA A 90 -22.12 -13.83 -0.28
N ALA A 91 -21.96 -13.11 -1.39
CA ALA A 91 -21.61 -11.69 -1.37
C ALA A 91 -22.71 -10.83 -0.69
N THR A 92 -23.98 -11.14 -0.90
CA THR A 92 -25.11 -10.46 -0.23
C THR A 92 -25.11 -10.71 1.28
N HIS A 93 -24.82 -11.93 1.70
CA HIS A 93 -24.65 -12.25 3.12
C HIS A 93 -23.48 -11.47 3.72
N ARG A 94 -22.33 -11.41 3.04
CA ARG A 94 -21.17 -10.63 3.51
C ARG A 94 -21.47 -9.14 3.58
N PHE A 95 -22.18 -8.58 2.60
CA PHE A 95 -22.59 -7.17 2.63
C PHE A 95 -23.49 -6.86 3.83
N SER A 96 -24.43 -7.75 4.14
CA SER A 96 -25.30 -7.59 5.32
C SER A 96 -24.52 -7.67 6.64
N ALA A 97 -23.53 -8.55 6.71
CA ALA A 97 -22.64 -8.66 7.87
C ALA A 97 -21.72 -7.43 8.02
N TRP A 98 -21.20 -6.91 6.90
CA TRP A 98 -20.42 -5.67 6.84
C TRP A 98 -21.23 -4.46 7.34
N LEU A 99 -22.49 -4.31 6.92
CA LEU A 99 -23.38 -3.27 7.44
C LEU A 99 -23.57 -3.36 8.96
N LYS A 100 -23.73 -4.58 9.50
CA LYS A 100 -23.84 -4.81 10.95
C LYS A 100 -22.55 -4.49 11.70
N ALA A 101 -21.40 -4.61 11.05
CA ALA A 101 -20.09 -4.26 11.61
C ALA A 101 -19.82 -2.73 11.60
N GLY A 102 -20.74 -1.90 11.08
CA GLY A 102 -20.58 -0.45 10.99
C GLY A 102 -20.46 0.07 9.56
N GLY A 103 -20.50 -0.80 8.55
CA GLY A 103 -20.42 -0.41 7.15
C GLY A 103 -19.15 0.39 6.86
N LYS A 104 -19.30 1.55 6.20
CA LYS A 104 -18.17 2.44 5.88
C LYS A 104 -17.43 2.97 7.11
N GLU A 105 -18.09 2.98 8.26
CA GLU A 105 -17.55 3.47 9.54
C GLU A 105 -17.11 2.32 10.47
N ARG A 106 -17.08 1.07 9.97
CA ARG A 106 -16.60 -0.07 10.77
C ARG A 106 -15.18 0.16 11.28
N ASP A 107 -14.90 -0.33 12.48
CA ASP A 107 -13.53 -0.36 13.00
C ASP A 107 -12.73 -1.45 12.27
N ARG A 108 -11.70 -1.03 11.55
CA ARG A 108 -10.83 -1.90 10.75
C ARG A 108 -9.74 -2.57 11.58
N ASN A 109 -9.54 -2.12 12.83
CA ASN A 109 -8.46 -2.57 13.71
C ASN A 109 -8.87 -3.74 14.64
N THR A 110 -10.16 -4.07 14.72
CA THR A 110 -10.69 -5.01 15.73
C THR A 110 -10.86 -6.46 15.25
N THR A 111 -10.79 -6.77 13.95
CA THR A 111 -11.13 -8.13 13.46
C THR A 111 -10.07 -9.22 13.74
N ILE A 112 -8.86 -8.91 14.22
CA ILE A 112 -7.88 -9.97 14.58
C ILE A 112 -8.18 -10.60 15.97
N ARG A 113 -9.31 -10.29 16.63
CA ARG A 113 -9.55 -10.74 18.03
C ARG A 113 -10.81 -11.54 18.35
N LEU A 114 -11.67 -11.87 17.39
CA LEU A 114 -12.81 -12.75 17.69
C LEU A 114 -12.78 -13.94 16.74
N GLY A 115 -12.20 -15.03 17.26
CA GLY A 115 -12.31 -16.38 16.70
C GLY A 115 -13.63 -17.06 17.03
#